data_AF-A0A1E4MDV3-F1
#
_entry.id   AF-A0A1E4MDV3-F1
#
_cell.length_a   1.000
_cell.length_b   1.000
_cell.length_c   1.000
_cell.angle_alpha   90.00
_cell.angle_beta   90.00
_cell.angle_gamma   90.00
#
_symmetry.space_group_name_H-M   'P 1'
#
loop_
_entity.id
_entity.type
_entity.pdbx_description
1 polymer ?
#
loop_
_entity_poly.entity_id
_entity_poly.type
_entity_poly.pdbx_seq_one_letter_code
_entity_poly.pdbx_strand_id
1 'polypeptide(L)' 'MSADPADARFADGAARLSGQAALLLGWTPETFWTATPEEFATVLAAFAPVEAGGIDRAGLNAMMERDCDG' A
#
# COMPACT_ATOMS: atom_id res chain seq x y z
N MET A 1 -11.60 -8.30 34.14
CA MET A 1 -12.32 -8.07 32.87
C MET A 1 -11.46 -8.70 31.79
N SER A 2 -11.79 -9.91 31.34
CA SER A 2 -11.04 -10.56 30.25
C SER A 2 -11.50 -9.92 28.95
N ALA A 3 -10.58 -9.41 28.14
CA ALA A 3 -10.91 -8.87 26.82
C ALA A 3 -11.45 -9.99 25.92
N ASP A 4 -12.42 -9.67 25.06
CA ASP A 4 -12.91 -10.60 24.05
C ASP A 4 -11.75 -10.95 23.09
N PRO A 5 -11.56 -12.21 22.69
CA PRO A 5 -10.54 -12.57 21.70
C PRO A 5 -10.64 -11.77 20.39
N ALA A 6 -11.82 -11.26 20.02
CA ALA A 6 -11.97 -10.36 18.88
C ALA A 6 -11.31 -8.99 19.10
N ASP A 7 -11.48 -8.41 20.28
CA ASP A 7 -10.90 -7.11 20.64
C ASP A 7 -9.37 -7.15 20.62
N ALA A 8 -8.79 -8.25 21.09
CA ALA A 8 -7.34 -8.47 21.06
C ALA A 8 -6.80 -8.48 19.62
N ARG A 9 -7.48 -9.18 18.69
CA ARG A 9 -7.07 -9.24 17.28
C ARG A 9 -7.19 -7.89 16.59
N PHE A 10 -8.25 -7.14 16.89
CA PHE A 10 -8.41 -5.78 16.38
C PHE A 10 -7.29 -4.87 16.88
N ALA A 11 -7.01 -4.88 18.19
CA ALA A 11 -5.96 -4.06 18.80
C ALA A 11 -4.58 -4.36 18.20
N ASP A 12 -4.23 -5.64 18.04
CA ASP A 12 -2.96 -6.05 17.42
C ASP A 12 -2.86 -5.58 15.95
N GLY A 13 -3.96 -5.69 15.19
CA GLY A 13 -4.02 -5.22 13.81
C GLY A 13 -3.86 -3.69 13.71
N ALA A 14 -4.59 -2.94 14.53
CA ALA A 14 -4.54 -1.49 14.56
C ALA A 14 -3.17 -0.96 15.00
N ALA A 15 -2.53 -1.58 16.00
CA ALA A 15 -1.18 -1.21 16.43
C ALA A 15 -0.14 -1.40 15.31
N ARG A 16 -0.23 -2.50 14.56
CA ARG A 16 0.65 -2.76 13.40
C ARG A 16 0.44 -1.71 12.31
N LEU A 17 -0.81 -1.41 11.97
CA LEU A 17 -1.13 -0.39 10.95
C LEU A 17 -0.69 1.01 11.36
N SER A 18 -0.87 1.40 12.63
CA SER A 18 -0.39 2.68 13.16
C SER A 18 1.12 2.84 12.99
N GLY A 19 1.89 1.78 13.26
CA GLY A 19 3.34 1.78 13.02
C GLY A 19 3.70 1.92 11.54
N GLN A 20 2.96 1.26 10.62
CA GLN A 20 3.18 1.43 9.18
C GLN A 20 2.84 2.84 8.70
N ALA A 21 1.76 3.44 9.21
CA ALA A 21 1.38 4.82 8.88
C ALA A 21 2.47 5.81 9.31
N ALA A 22 3.10 5.61 10.47
CA ALA A 22 4.24 6.43 10.90
C ALA A 22 5.44 6.30 9.95
N LEU A 23 5.79 5.08 9.53
CA LEU A 23 6.95 4.83 8.67
C LEU A 23 6.75 5.29 7.23
N LEU A 24 5.58 5.05 6.65
CA LEU A 24 5.31 5.29 5.23
C LEU A 24 4.78 6.70 4.95
N LEU A 25 3.99 7.25 5.89
CA LEU A 25 3.27 8.51 5.70
C LEU A 25 3.80 9.64 6.59
N GLY A 26 4.66 9.32 7.57
CA GLY A 26 5.07 10.28 8.60
C GLY A 26 3.94 10.67 9.56
N TRP A 27 2.86 9.88 9.63
CA TRP A 27 1.72 10.19 10.48
C TRP A 27 2.04 9.98 11.95
N THR A 28 1.53 10.89 12.79
CA THR A 28 1.55 10.68 14.23
C THR A 28 0.49 9.64 14.64
N PRO A 29 0.60 9.02 15.82
CA PRO A 29 -0.44 8.13 16.32
C PRO A 29 -1.82 8.80 16.40
N GLU A 30 -1.87 10.09 16.74
CA GLU A 30 -3.12 10.86 16.79
C GLU A 30 -3.80 10.91 15.42
N THR A 31 -3.05 11.27 14.37
CA THR A 31 -3.56 11.32 12.99
C THR A 31 -4.15 9.98 12.55
N PHE A 32 -3.48 8.86 12.87
CA PHE A 32 -3.97 7.52 12.56
C PHE A 32 -5.29 7.21 13.26
N TRP A 33 -5.42 7.50 14.55
CA TRP A 33 -6.63 7.20 15.32
C TRP A 33 -7.81 8.11 14.98
N THR A 34 -7.56 9.30 14.45
CA THR A 34 -8.61 10.20 13.97
C THR A 34 -9.06 9.92 12.53
N ALA A 35 -8.22 9.26 11.73
CA ALA A 35 -8.53 8.94 10.34
C ALA A 35 -9.59 7.83 10.25
N THR A 36 -10.52 7.98 9.32
CA THR A 36 -11.49 6.92 9.04
C THR A 36 -10.84 5.76 8.27
N PRO A 37 -11.36 4.53 8.39
CA PRO A 37 -10.87 3.40 7.59
C PRO A 37 -10.92 3.65 6.07
N GLU A 38 -11.92 4.39 5.59
CA GLU A 38 -12.11 4.71 4.16
C GLU A 38 -11.08 5.73 3.66
N GLU A 39 -10.79 6.77 4.44
CA GLU A 39 -9.70 7.71 4.15
C GLU A 39 -8.35 6.97 4.13
N PHE A 40 -8.12 6.09 5.11
CA PHE A 40 -6.87 5.34 5.18
C PHE A 40 -6.73 4.37 4.00
N ALA A 41 -7.80 3.68 3.61
CA ALA A 41 -7.82 2.84 2.41
C ALA A 41 -7.54 3.65 1.13
N THR A 42 -8.07 4.87 1.04
CA THR A 42 -7.84 5.78 -0.10
C THR A 42 -6.37 6.18 -0.19
N VAL A 43 -5.73 6.51 0.94
CA VAL A 43 -4.28 6.82 0.97
C VAL A 43 -3.46 5.60 0.57
N LEU A 44 -3.79 4.40 1.07
CA LEU A 44 -3.09 3.17 0.69
C LEU A 44 -3.26 2.83 -0.79
N ALA A 45 -4.43 3.10 -1.38
CA ALA A 45 -4.65 2.90 -2.81
C ALA A 45 -3.73 3.77 -3.68
N ALA A 46 -3.29 4.94 -3.19
CA ALA A 46 -2.32 5.79 -3.89
C ALA A 46 -0.90 5.18 -3.95
N PHE A 47 -0.57 4.20 -3.10
CA PHE A 47 0.67 3.43 -3.18
C PHE A 47 0.61 2.28 -4.17
N ALA A 48 -0.60 1.88 -4.59
CA ALA A 48 -0.72 0.84 -5.60
C ALA A 48 -0.03 1.32 -6.89
N PRO A 49 0.75 0.45 -7.55
CA PRO A 49 1.23 0.75 -8.89
C PRO A 49 0.02 1.17 -9.73
N VAL A 50 0.10 2.34 -10.38
CA VAL A 50 -0.79 2.59 -11.50
C VAL A 50 -0.51 1.46 -12.47
N GLU A 51 -1.55 0.72 -12.87
CA GLU A 51 -1.53 -0.18 -14.03
C GLU A 51 -1.31 0.69 -15.28
N ALA A 52 -0.14 1.30 -15.38
CA ALA A 52 0.41 1.76 -16.63
C ALA A 52 0.65 0.45 -17.37
N GLY A 53 -0.02 0.26 -18.50
CA GLY A 53 0.24 -0.86 -19.41
C GLY A 53 1.71 -0.85 -19.79
N GLY A 54 2.53 -1.45 -18.92
CA GLY A 54 3.96 -1.52 -19.06
C GLY A 54 4.25 -2.43 -20.24
N ILE A 55 5.26 -2.08 -21.01
CA ILE A 55 5.78 -2.99 -22.02
C ILE A 55 6.35 -4.19 -21.27
N ASP A 56 5.79 -5.37 -21.53
CA ASP A 56 6.31 -6.61 -21.00
C ASP A 56 7.66 -6.95 -21.65
N ARG A 57 8.34 -7.97 -21.13
CA ARG A 57 9.64 -8.39 -21.67
C ARG A 57 9.58 -8.76 -23.15
N ALA A 58 8.44 -9.29 -23.62
CA ALA A 58 8.27 -9.66 -25.01
C ALA A 58 8.18 -8.42 -25.91
N GLY A 59 7.42 -7.40 -25.50
CA GLY A 59 7.33 -6.12 -26.19
C GLY A 59 8.67 -5.38 -26.21
N LEU A 60 9.44 -5.41 -25.12
CA LEU A 60 10.77 -4.80 -25.08
C LEU A 60 11.72 -5.48 -26.07
N ASN A 61 11.77 -6.81 -26.09
CA ASN A 61 12.59 -7.57 -27.05
C ASN A 61 12.19 -7.26 -28.50
N ALA A 62 10.90 -7.15 -28.78
CA ALA A 62 10.40 -6.84 -30.13
C ALA A 62 10.75 -5.41 -30.58
N MET A 63 11.04 -4.48 -29.66
CA MET A 63 11.58 -3.16 -30.01
C MET A 63 13.08 -3.24 -30.28
N MET A 64 13.83 -3.95 -29.43
CA MET A 64 15.28 -4.12 -29.60
C MET A 64 15.63 -4.76 -30.94
N GLU A 65 14.86 -5.76 -31.38
CA GLU A 65 15.08 -6.42 -32.68
C GLU A 65 14.93 -5.42 -33.84
N ARG A 66 13.86 -4.61 -33.83
CA ARG A 66 13.59 -3.61 -34.89
C ARG A 66 14.66 -2.53 -34.99
N ASP A 67 15.25 -2.14 -33.87
CA ASP A 67 16.30 -1.11 -33.83
C ASP A 67 17.70 -1.67 -34.17
N CYS A 68 17.93 -2.99 -34.00
CA CYS A 68 19.19 -3.65 -34.35
C CYS A 68 19.29 -4.00 -35.85
N ASP A 69 18.16 -4.12 -36.55
CA ASP A 69 18.09 -4.46 -37.98
C ASP A 69 18.28 -3.26 -38.94
N GLY A 70 18.93 -2.18 -38.48
CA GLY A 70 19.21 -0.95 -39.24
C GLY A 70 20.55 -0.92 -39.96
#